data_AF-D3CWL2-F1
#
_entry.id   AF-D3CWL2-F1
#
_cell.length_a   1.000
_cell.length_b   1.000
_cell.length_c   1.000
_cell.angle_alpha   90.00
_cell.angle_beta   90.00
_cell.angle_gamma   90.00
#
_symmetry.space_group_name_H-M   'P 1'
#
loop_
_entity.id
_entity.type
_entity.pdbx_description
1 polymer ?
#
loop_
_entity_poly.entity_id
_entity_poly.type
_entity_poly.pdbx_seq_one_letter_code
_entity_poly.pdbx_strand_id
1 'polypeptide(L)'
;MTTTTREQREQHDPWPAPVATGPVRATVAVPGSKSGTNRALVLAALADGVSRLRGPLRSRDTLLMAAALRNLGAQVTDAPGTATDPGPGG
;
A
#
# COMPACT_ATOMS: atom_id res chain seq x y z
N MET A 1 30.29 29.62 21.37
CA MET A 1 30.06 29.68 19.91
C MET A 1 29.92 28.24 19.45
N THR A 2 28.67 27.84 19.25
CA THR A 2 28.14 26.46 19.25
C THR A 2 28.22 25.83 17.86
N THR A 3 29.07 24.81 17.71
CA THR A 3 29.14 23.99 16.49
C THR A 3 28.83 22.54 16.86
N THR A 4 27.63 22.25 17.35
CA THR A 4 27.20 20.87 17.61
C THR A 4 25.69 20.76 17.42
N THR A 5 25.24 20.54 16.19
CA THR A 5 23.83 20.17 15.92
C THR A 5 23.70 19.20 14.75
N ARG A 6 24.71 19.05 13.88
CA ARG A 6 24.63 18.14 12.72
C ARG A 6 25.05 16.70 13.02
N GLU A 7 25.99 16.49 13.94
CA GLU A 7 26.57 15.16 14.24
C GLU A 7 25.63 14.24 15.03
N GLN A 8 24.67 14.79 15.79
CA GLN A 8 23.77 13.97 16.63
C GLN A 8 22.62 13.30 15.88
N ARG A 9 22.41 13.58 14.59
CA ARG A 9 21.38 12.93 13.76
C ARG A 9 21.84 11.63 13.08
N GLU A 10 23.12 11.29 13.14
CA GLU A 10 23.66 10.03 12.60
C GLU A 10 23.50 8.85 13.58
N GLN A 11 23.02 9.11 14.79
CA GLN A 11 22.84 8.09 15.83
C GLN A 11 21.57 7.26 15.61
N HIS A 12 21.78 6.06 15.07
CA HIS A 12 20.89 4.90 15.00
C HIS A 12 19.73 4.98 13.99
N ASP A 13 20.06 4.80 12.71
CA ASP A 13 19.06 4.40 11.70
C ASP A 13 18.80 2.88 11.83
N PRO A 14 17.61 2.44 12.30
CA PRO A 14 17.29 1.01 12.44
C PRO A 14 17.10 0.31 11.08
N TRP A 15 17.08 1.06 9.98
CA TRP A 15 16.94 0.55 8.63
C TRP A 15 17.86 1.33 7.67
N PRO A 16 19.18 1.04 7.65
CA PRO A 16 20.09 1.73 6.76
C PRO A 16 19.71 1.45 5.30
N ALA A 17 19.45 2.51 4.53
CA ALA A 17 19.09 2.37 3.13
C ALA A 17 20.25 1.76 2.32
N PRO A 18 20.03 0.67 1.54
CA PRO A 18 21.10 0.07 0.75
C PRO A 18 21.56 1.02 -0.36
N VAL A 19 22.88 1.12 -0.54
CA VAL A 19 23.50 1.93 -1.60
C VAL A 19 23.90 1.02 -2.77
N ALA A 20 23.52 1.39 -3.98
CA ALA A 20 23.91 0.65 -5.18
C ALA A 20 25.39 0.95 -5.53
N THR A 21 26.20 -0.09 -5.73
CA THR A 21 27.60 0.04 -6.18
C THR A 21 27.74 0.10 -7.71
N GLY A 22 26.63 0.01 -8.43
CA GLY A 22 26.52 0.10 -9.88
C GLY A 22 25.06 0.33 -10.31
N PRO A 23 24.76 0.32 -11.62
CA PRO A 23 23.39 0.56 -12.11
C PRO A 23 22.38 -0.47 -11.58
N VAL A 24 21.24 0.00 -11.09
CA VAL A 24 20.13 -0.87 -10.66
C VAL A 24 19.34 -1.32 -11.90
N ARG A 25 19.25 -2.64 -12.12
CA ARG A 25 18.44 -3.26 -13.18
C ARG A 25 17.46 -4.25 -12.55
N ALA A 26 16.20 -3.87 -12.47
CA ALA A 26 15.15 -4.71 -11.92
C ALA A 26 13.78 -4.35 -12.52
N THR A 27 12.92 -5.35 -12.65
CA THR A 27 11.48 -5.18 -12.88
C THR A 27 10.77 -5.55 -11.59
N VAL A 28 10.00 -4.62 -11.02
CA VAL A 28 9.34 -4.81 -9.73
C VAL A 28 7.83 -4.65 -9.89
N ALA A 29 7.07 -5.67 -9.48
CA ALA A 29 5.63 -5.55 -9.36
C ALA A 29 5.29 -4.70 -8.13
N VAL A 30 4.71 -3.52 -8.36
CA VAL A 30 4.23 -2.65 -7.29
C VAL A 30 2.79 -3.04 -6.96
N PRO A 31 2.39 -3.07 -5.67
CA PRO A 31 1.00 -3.29 -5.28
C PRO A 31 0.04 -2.27 -5.91
N GLY A 32 -1.26 -2.56 -5.81
CA GLY A 32 -2.32 -1.66 -6.28
C GLY A 32 -2.23 -0.26 -5.68
N SER A 33 -2.88 0.72 -6.32
CA SER A 33 -2.82 2.11 -5.82
C SER A 33 -3.68 2.33 -4.58
N LYS A 34 -3.18 3.11 -3.64
CA LYS A 34 -3.90 3.52 -2.43
C LYS A 34 -5.14 4.35 -2.75
N SER A 35 -4.97 5.42 -3.53
CA SER A 35 -6.07 6.32 -3.89
C SER A 35 -7.09 5.64 -4.81
N GLY A 36 -6.67 4.75 -5.70
CA GLY A 36 -7.58 3.95 -6.53
C GLY A 36 -8.38 2.97 -5.70
N THR A 37 -7.74 2.27 -4.75
CA THR A 37 -8.44 1.35 -3.84
C THR A 37 -9.47 2.09 -2.98
N ASN A 38 -9.10 3.24 -2.39
CA ASN A 38 -10.04 4.03 -1.59
C ASN A 38 -11.23 4.56 -2.41
N ARG A 39 -11.00 5.05 -3.62
CA ARG A 39 -12.09 5.50 -4.50
C ARG A 39 -13.01 4.34 -4.88
N ALA A 40 -12.44 3.19 -5.24
CA ALA A 40 -13.21 2.00 -5.57
C ALA A 40 -14.06 1.52 -4.39
N LEU A 41 -13.53 1.59 -3.15
CA LEU A 41 -14.27 1.24 -1.94
C LEU A 41 -15.50 2.15 -1.72
N VAL A 42 -15.33 3.46 -1.88
CA VAL A 42 -16.43 4.42 -1.75
C VAL A 42 -17.49 4.21 -2.84
N LEU A 43 -17.07 4.06 -4.09
CA LEU A 43 -17.98 3.81 -5.21
C LEU A 43 -18.76 2.50 -5.02
N ALA A 44 -18.09 1.45 -4.56
CA ALA A 44 -18.72 0.17 -4.26
C ALA A 44 -19.76 0.25 -3.14
N ALA A 45 -19.51 1.07 -2.10
CA ALA A 45 -20.44 1.27 -1.00
C ALA A 45 -21.68 2.10 -1.39
N LEU A 46 -21.57 2.90 -2.45
CA LEU A 46 -22.67 3.73 -2.98
C LEU A 46 -23.46 3.05 -4.10
N ALA A 47 -22.93 1.98 -4.69
CA ALA A 47 -23.55 1.31 -5.82
C ALA A 47 -24.77 0.48 -5.39
N ASP A 48 -25.77 0.42 -6.27
CA ASP A 48 -26.90 -0.50 -6.10
C ASP A 48 -26.42 -1.94 -6.36
N GLY A 49 -26.15 -2.68 -5.29
CA GLY A 49 -25.80 -4.10 -5.33
C GLY A 49 -24.36 -4.43 -4.91
N VAL A 50 -23.91 -5.63 -5.26
CA VAL A 50 -22.62 -6.18 -4.80
C VAL A 50 -21.50 -5.84 -5.78
N SER A 51 -20.45 -5.19 -5.29
CA SER A 51 -19.24 -4.88 -6.05
C SER A 51 -18.06 -5.78 -5.66
N ARG A 52 -17.23 -6.17 -6.64
CA ARG A 52 -15.98 -6.92 -6.41
C ARG A 52 -14.77 -6.13 -6.86
N LEU A 53 -13.89 -5.78 -5.92
CA LEU A 53 -12.62 -5.12 -6.18
C LEU A 53 -11.53 -6.16 -6.49
N ARG A 54 -10.87 -6.04 -7.64
CA ARG A 54 -9.74 -6.92 -8.04
C ARG A 54 -8.41 -6.20 -7.83
N GLY A 55 -7.43 -6.90 -7.25
CA GLY A 55 -6.12 -6.33 -6.89
C GLY A 55 -6.16 -5.11 -5.97
N PRO A 56 -7.06 -5.03 -4.95
CA PRO A 56 -7.05 -3.91 -4.03
C PRO A 56 -5.74 -3.87 -3.24
N LEU A 57 -5.22 -2.66 -2.98
CA LEU A 57 -4.09 -2.50 -2.07
C LEU A 57 -4.51 -2.90 -0.67
N ARG A 58 -3.72 -3.79 -0.03
CA ARG A 58 -3.81 -4.03 1.41
C ARG A 58 -2.73 -3.22 2.14
N SER A 59 -3.14 -2.05 2.59
CA SER A 59 -2.36 -1.11 3.39
C SER A 59 -3.15 -0.66 4.61
N ARG A 60 -2.48 -0.01 5.57
CA ARG A 60 -3.15 0.61 6.71
C ARG A 60 -4.28 1.56 6.29
N ASP A 61 -4.02 2.45 5.34
CA ASP A 61 -4.99 3.45 4.86
C ASP A 61 -6.25 2.82 4.26
N THR A 62 -6.06 1.79 3.43
CA THR A 62 -7.17 1.09 2.77
C THR A 62 -7.97 0.23 3.74
N LEU A 63 -7.32 -0.31 4.78
CA LEU A 63 -8.01 -1.05 5.85
C LEU A 63 -8.83 -0.10 6.73
N LEU A 64 -8.29 1.08 7.05
CA LEU A 64 -9.02 2.13 7.78
C LEU A 64 -10.24 2.62 6.98
N MET A 65 -10.10 2.81 5.66
CA MET A 65 -11.23 3.14 4.79
C MET A 65 -12.32 2.06 4.82
N ALA A 66 -11.93 0.79 4.65
CA ALA A 66 -12.89 -0.33 4.73
C ALA A 66 -13.59 -0.40 6.10
N ALA A 67 -12.87 -0.18 7.19
CA ALA A 67 -13.43 -0.13 8.54
C ALA A 67 -14.40 1.05 8.72
N ALA A 68 -14.05 2.23 8.23
CA ALA A 68 -14.92 3.40 8.27
C ALA A 68 -16.24 3.16 7.51
N LEU A 69 -16.17 2.58 6.31
CA LEU A 69 -17.36 2.21 5.54
C LEU A 69 -18.23 1.18 6.25
N ARG A 70 -17.62 0.19 6.93
CA ARG A 70 -18.37 -0.75 7.79
C ARG A 70 -19.09 -0.04 8.94
N ASN A 71 -18.43 0.92 9.60
CA ASN A 71 -19.06 1.71 10.65
C ASN A 71 -20.22 2.57 10.15
N LEU A 72 -20.21 2.95 8.86
CA LEU A 72 -21.30 3.64 8.19
C LEU A 72 -22.40 2.69 7.67
N GLY A 73 -22.28 1.37 7.90
CA GLY A 73 -23.29 0.38 7.55
C GLY A 73 -23.01 -0.41 6.26
N ALA A 74 -21.93 -0.13 5.53
CA ALA A 74 -21.58 -0.90 4.34
C ALA A 74 -21.03 -2.29 4.70
N GLN A 75 -21.38 -3.31 3.91
CA GLN A 75 -20.81 -4.64 4.05
C GLN A 75 -19.54 -4.76 3.20
N VAL A 76 -18.37 -4.87 3.85
CA VAL A 76 -17.08 -5.06 3.18
C VAL A 76 -16.44 -6.34 3.68
N THR A 77 -16.32 -7.35 2.83
CA THR A 77 -15.72 -8.65 3.15
C THR A 77 -14.53 -8.94 2.24
N ASP A 78 -13.54 -9.65 2.77
CA ASP A 78 -12.46 -10.15 1.94
C ASP A 78 -12.96 -11.37 1.14
N ALA A 79 -12.81 -11.31 -0.18
CA ALA A 79 -13.06 -12.45 -1.05
C ALA A 79 -11.78 -13.30 -1.20
N PRO A 80 -11.90 -14.62 -1.45
CA PRO A 80 -10.74 -15.44 -1.79
C PRO A 80 -9.97 -14.81 -2.96
N GLY A 81 -8.68 -14.59 -2.75
CA GLY A 81 -7.79 -14.03 -3.76
C GLY A 81 -7.35 -15.08 -4.76
N THR A 82 -7.38 -14.75 -6.05
CA THR A 82 -6.51 -15.40 -7.04
C THR A 82 -5.20 -14.62 -7.02
N ALA A 83 -4.17 -15.16 -6.38
CA ALA A 83 -2.84 -14.57 -6.49
C ALA A 83 -2.44 -14.63 -7.97
N THR A 84 -2.32 -13.48 -8.61
CA THR A 84 -1.66 -13.40 -9.92
C THR A 84 -0.17 -13.49 -9.65
N ASP A 85 0.41 -14.67 -9.83
CA ASP A 85 1.87 -14.85 -9.81
C ASP A 85 2.45 -14.06 -11.00
N PRO A 86 3.29 -13.03 -10.77
CA PRO A 86 4.05 -12.43 -11.85
C PRO A 86 5.13 -13.45 -12.23
N GLY A 87 4.81 -14.28 -13.24
CA GLY A 87 5.74 -15.28 -13.74
C GLY A 87 7.15 -14.71 -14.00
N PRO A 88 8.21 -15.53 -13.92
CA PRO A 88 9.58 -15.06 -13.97
C PRO A 88 9.84 -14.33 -15.30
N GLY A 89 10.07 -13.01 -15.21
CA GLY A 89 10.51 -12.20 -16.34
C GLY A 89 11.97 -12.51 -16.66
N GLY A 90 12.22 -12.95 -17.89
CA GLY A 90 13.56 -13.05 -18.49
C GLY A 90 14.09 -11.70 -18.97
#